data_AF-A0A2B4RB40-F1
#
_entry.id   AF-A0A2B4RB40-F1
#
_cell.length_a   1.000
_cell.length_b   1.000
_cell.length_c   1.000
_cell.angle_alpha   90.00
_cell.angle_beta   90.00
_cell.angle_gamma   90.00
#
_symmetry.space_group_name_H-M   'P 1'
#
loop_
_entity.id
_entity.type
_entity.pdbx_description
1 polymer ?
#
loop_
_entity_poly.entity_id
_entity_poly.type
_entity_poly.pdbx_seq_one_letter_code
_entity_poly.pdbx_strand_id
1 'polypeptide(L)'
;MPLETLSKSYEAYEKSFQSFLDHSTARQSIVKCVQGGTKRALMEISDKNRPFRILGIGSGKGEMDVLMIHSVAAHFKANETETKPAIHSVVVEPSSFLLEKFKESASSMPASLTALAEVSFEWRQMTFQEYQRLIADDKSKPRQDFIHFIHSIYYMDAEDALQSCFEKYLGEKGAILCLVQTEASFFAKVQRKFKGKLTFGSEDMTIYTKEDLATIATRSTGWSYDEITQEFSIDITKCFGEPSEESDLLLDFLTHQKNFRVTADRALKDEVMDFFRESMVTDESGGKYLKAEMAAVYDFPELCQTDVVKALKQFNSLQPLEGMFVYNDGREVELFSLEGTIPVLIRGIKYNIPIQLWLQKRHPYVPPLVIVTPTDTMEITPSPLVDTNGNVYHPCLHTWHLESKSNLLDLLQILCEVFAMRPPVCTKITELQLQQTGNSQSYLLQENSSLPRRAPTTEDNIVLPRRLIPTEQQLRDKNEELSQQRTRFQAQLQEKEEEKANLLGEKEQQERYAERQLREMSQQLAHVQG
;
A
#
# COMPACT_ATOMS: atom_id res chain seq x y z
N MET A 1 25.40 -10.56 36.65
CA MET A 1 24.79 -9.22 36.49
C MET A 1 23.53 -9.41 35.66
N PRO A 2 22.46 -8.64 35.86
CA PRO A 2 21.29 -8.73 34.98
C PRO A 2 21.69 -8.35 33.55
N LEU A 3 21.03 -8.94 32.57
CA LEU A 3 21.15 -8.53 31.18
C LEU A 3 20.64 -7.08 31.05
N GLU A 4 21.38 -6.26 30.31
CA GLU A 4 21.01 -4.88 30.01
C GLU A 4 20.81 -4.76 28.50
N THR A 5 19.67 -4.21 28.08
CA THR A 5 19.40 -3.96 26.67
C THR A 5 20.41 -2.98 26.08
N LEU A 6 20.95 -3.31 24.90
CA LEU A 6 21.87 -2.45 24.15
C LEU A 6 21.29 -1.06 23.82
N SER A 7 20.00 -0.97 23.46
CA SER A 7 19.37 0.31 23.07
C SER A 7 19.23 1.32 24.20
N LYS A 8 19.44 0.93 25.47
CA LYS A 8 19.45 1.87 26.61
C LYS A 8 20.68 2.79 26.61
N SER A 9 21.72 2.46 25.85
CA SER A 9 22.93 3.27 25.70
C SER A 9 23.20 3.54 24.22
N TYR A 10 22.87 4.75 23.75
CA TYR A 10 23.10 5.15 22.35
C TYR A 10 24.56 5.04 21.92
N GLU A 11 25.51 5.34 22.81
CA GLU A 11 26.94 5.20 22.52
C GLU A 11 27.35 3.73 22.33
N ALA A 12 26.91 2.84 23.23
CA ALA A 12 27.20 1.42 23.11
C ALA A 12 26.51 0.80 21.87
N TYR A 13 25.27 1.21 21.61
CA TYR A 13 24.54 0.82 20.40
C TYR A 13 25.27 1.27 19.14
N GLU A 14 25.74 2.52 19.06
CA GLU A 14 26.45 3.02 17.88
C GLU A 14 27.76 2.26 17.65
N LYS A 15 28.56 1.99 18.69
CA LYS A 15 29.80 1.19 18.57
C LYS A 15 29.51 -0.23 18.08
N SER A 16 28.48 -0.86 18.64
CA SER A 16 28.07 -2.23 18.28
C SER A 16 27.50 -2.30 16.86
N PHE A 17 26.71 -1.29 16.47
CA PHE A 17 26.20 -1.14 15.10
C PHE A 17 27.34 -0.90 14.10
N GLN A 18 28.34 -0.09 14.45
CA GLN A 18 29.52 0.09 13.60
C GLN A 18 30.29 -1.22 13.44
N SER A 19 30.50 -1.99 14.53
CA SER A 19 31.09 -3.33 14.44
C SER A 19 30.30 -4.24 13.51
N PHE A 20 28.96 -4.23 13.59
CA PHE A 20 28.09 -4.95 12.65
C PHE A 20 28.30 -4.52 11.19
N LEU A 21 28.40 -3.22 10.90
CA LEU A 21 28.65 -2.74 9.55
C LEU A 21 30.03 -3.14 9.03
N ASP A 22 31.06 -3.10 9.88
CA ASP A 22 32.43 -3.47 9.53
C ASP A 22 32.57 -4.97 9.25
N HIS A 23 31.70 -5.79 9.84
CA HIS A 23 31.64 -7.26 9.67
C HIS A 23 30.55 -7.72 8.72
N SER A 24 29.90 -6.82 7.97
CA SER A 24 28.82 -7.22 7.10
C SER A 24 28.82 -6.53 5.76
N THR A 25 28.12 -7.14 4.81
CA THR A 25 27.79 -6.49 3.53
C THR A 25 26.54 -5.60 3.64
N ALA A 26 25.97 -5.46 4.85
CA ALA A 26 24.70 -4.79 5.09
C ALA A 26 24.69 -3.34 4.60
N ARG A 27 25.79 -2.60 4.75
CA ARG A 27 25.85 -1.19 4.32
C ARG A 27 25.50 -1.02 2.84
N GLN A 28 26.03 -1.90 1.98
CA GLN A 28 25.74 -1.86 0.54
C GLN A 28 24.28 -2.21 0.25
N SER A 29 23.73 -3.22 0.94
CA SER A 29 22.34 -3.63 0.81
C SER A 29 21.37 -2.56 1.29
N ILE A 30 21.66 -1.89 2.41
CA ILE A 30 20.90 -0.74 2.93
C ILE A 30 20.88 0.38 1.89
N VAL A 31 22.04 0.78 1.37
CA VAL A 31 22.14 1.85 0.35
C VAL A 31 21.30 1.50 -0.88
N LYS A 32 21.38 0.25 -1.38
CA LYS A 32 20.60 -0.20 -2.54
C LYS A 32 19.09 -0.16 -2.27
N CYS A 33 18.65 -0.65 -1.12
CA CYS A 33 17.24 -0.61 -0.72
C CYS A 33 16.73 0.82 -0.64
N VAL A 34 17.44 1.68 0.10
CA VAL A 34 17.07 3.08 0.30
C VAL A 34 17.00 3.82 -1.04
N GLN A 35 18.06 3.79 -1.85
CA GLN A 35 18.07 4.47 -3.15
C GLN A 35 17.01 3.90 -4.10
N GLY A 36 16.93 2.56 -4.19
CA GLY A 36 16.05 1.86 -5.11
C GLY A 36 14.60 2.22 -4.85
N GLY A 37 14.18 2.22 -3.60
CA GLY A 37 12.79 2.47 -3.31
C GLY A 37 12.45 3.94 -3.05
N THR A 38 13.41 4.81 -2.67
CA THR A 38 13.24 6.26 -2.85
C THR A 38 12.96 6.57 -4.33
N LYS A 39 13.71 5.96 -5.25
CA LYS A 39 13.47 6.14 -6.69
C LYS A 39 12.07 5.66 -7.11
N ARG A 40 11.61 4.49 -6.63
CA ARG A 40 10.25 3.99 -6.92
C ARG A 40 9.17 4.92 -6.35
N ALA A 41 9.30 5.33 -5.10
CA ALA A 41 8.37 6.28 -4.47
C ALA A 41 8.25 7.58 -5.28
N LEU A 42 9.38 8.12 -5.77
CA LEU A 42 9.39 9.34 -6.57
C LEU A 42 8.79 9.19 -7.96
N MET A 43 8.60 7.98 -8.50
CA MET A 43 7.92 7.81 -9.79
C MET A 43 6.45 8.23 -9.72
N GLU A 44 5.82 8.07 -8.56
CA GLU A 44 4.40 8.40 -8.34
C GLU A 44 4.19 9.82 -7.78
N ILE A 45 5.23 10.42 -7.17
CA ILE A 45 5.13 11.77 -6.60
C ILE A 45 5.35 12.83 -7.69
N SER A 46 4.27 13.53 -8.07
CA SER A 46 4.27 14.39 -9.27
C SER A 46 4.29 15.91 -9.02
N ASP A 47 4.24 16.38 -7.76
CA ASP A 47 4.10 17.82 -7.47
C ASP A 47 5.47 18.52 -7.39
N LYS A 48 5.68 19.50 -8.27
CA LYS A 48 6.95 20.21 -8.47
C LYS A 48 6.90 21.70 -8.12
N ASN A 49 5.74 22.22 -7.72
CA ASN A 49 5.52 23.67 -7.59
C ASN A 49 5.73 24.21 -6.17
N ARG A 50 6.19 23.37 -5.24
CA ARG A 50 6.46 23.72 -3.85
C ARG A 50 7.66 22.94 -3.31
N PRO A 51 8.21 23.32 -2.15
CA PRO A 51 9.26 22.53 -1.53
C PRO A 51 8.79 21.09 -1.28
N PHE A 52 9.63 20.13 -1.66
CA PHE A 52 9.41 18.71 -1.39
C PHE A 52 9.71 18.44 0.08
N ARG A 53 8.73 17.89 0.80
CA ARG A 53 8.79 17.74 2.26
C ARG A 53 9.05 16.29 2.64
N ILE A 54 10.11 16.09 3.40
CA ILE A 54 10.53 14.78 3.91
C ILE A 54 10.34 14.77 5.42
N LEU A 55 9.77 13.71 5.97
CA LEU A 55 9.75 13.43 7.40
C LEU A 55 10.56 12.17 7.67
N GLY A 56 11.72 12.35 8.31
CA GLY A 56 12.56 11.26 8.78
C GLY A 56 12.26 10.93 10.24
N ILE A 57 11.92 9.67 10.50
CA ILE A 57 11.57 9.19 11.83
C ILE A 57 12.64 8.20 12.28
N GLY A 58 13.35 8.54 13.36
CA GLY A 58 14.51 7.80 13.84
C GLY A 58 15.69 7.87 12.87
N SER A 59 15.97 9.06 12.33
CA SER A 59 17.03 9.30 11.34
C SER A 59 18.46 9.03 11.87
N GLY A 60 18.65 8.91 13.19
CA GLY A 60 19.96 8.73 13.79
C GLY A 60 20.94 9.84 13.39
N LYS A 61 22.13 9.45 12.90
CA LYS A 61 23.17 10.39 12.42
C LYS A 61 22.96 10.89 10.98
N GLY A 62 21.86 10.50 10.32
CA GLY A 62 21.41 11.09 9.05
C GLY A 62 22.11 10.66 7.77
N GLU A 63 22.96 9.63 7.80
CA GLU A 63 23.64 9.14 6.58
C GLU A 63 22.65 8.75 5.47
N MET A 64 21.55 8.08 5.85
CA MET A 64 20.52 7.65 4.89
C MET A 64 19.60 8.79 4.48
N ASP A 65 19.28 9.73 5.38
CA ASP A 65 18.53 10.93 5.04
C ASP A 65 19.23 11.77 3.97
N VAL A 66 20.54 12.02 4.13
CA VAL A 66 21.33 12.76 3.13
C VAL A 66 21.37 12.02 1.79
N LEU A 67 21.49 10.68 1.81
CA LEU A 67 21.43 9.84 0.62
C LEU A 67 20.08 9.94 -0.11
N MET A 68 18.98 9.94 0.65
CA MET A 68 17.63 10.09 0.11
C MET A 68 17.41 11.49 -0.45
N ILE A 69 17.80 12.54 0.27
CA ILE A 69 17.75 13.94 -0.19
C ILE A 69 18.51 14.09 -1.50
N HIS A 70 19.69 13.47 -1.61
CA HIS A 70 20.44 13.46 -2.86
C HIS A 70 19.71 12.73 -4.00
N SER A 71 19.08 11.60 -3.71
CA SER A 71 18.30 10.85 -4.70
C SER A 71 17.08 11.65 -5.19
N VAL A 72 16.39 12.34 -4.30
CA VAL A 72 15.28 13.27 -4.59
C VAL A 72 15.77 14.44 -5.45
N ALA A 73 16.85 15.10 -5.05
CA ALA A 73 17.44 16.22 -5.77
C ALA A 73 17.85 15.84 -7.20
N ALA A 74 18.50 14.69 -7.36
CA ALA A 74 18.89 14.15 -8.66
C ALA A 74 17.67 13.82 -9.54
N HIS A 75 16.62 13.23 -8.95
CA HIS A 75 15.38 12.92 -9.66
C HIS A 75 14.70 14.19 -10.20
N PHE A 76 14.58 15.25 -9.39
CA PHE A 76 14.00 16.50 -9.86
C PHE A 76 14.83 17.19 -10.93
N LYS A 77 16.16 17.17 -10.79
CA LYS A 77 17.04 17.76 -11.80
C LYS A 77 16.95 17.05 -13.15
N ALA A 78 16.84 15.72 -13.15
CA ALA A 78 16.69 14.92 -14.37
C ALA A 78 15.35 15.16 -15.10
N ASN A 79 14.32 15.58 -14.37
CA ASN A 79 12.97 15.81 -14.88
C ASN A 79 12.65 17.31 -15.11
N GLU A 80 13.68 18.06 -15.50
CA GLU A 80 13.67 19.44 -16.04
C GLU A 80 12.87 20.48 -15.24
N THR A 81 13.22 20.70 -13.96
CA THR A 81 12.88 21.97 -13.30
C THR A 81 13.90 23.04 -13.74
N GLU A 82 13.45 24.11 -14.41
CA GLU A 82 14.29 25.29 -14.71
C GLU A 82 14.82 25.94 -13.42
N THR A 83 14.08 25.79 -12.33
CA THR A 83 14.44 26.24 -10.99
C THR A 83 15.12 25.13 -10.18
N LYS A 84 16.02 25.54 -9.29
CA LYS A 84 16.64 24.64 -8.32
C LYS A 84 15.56 24.16 -7.33
N PRO A 85 15.32 22.84 -7.18
CA PRO A 85 14.28 22.34 -6.30
C PRO A 85 14.61 22.66 -4.84
N ALA A 86 13.58 23.02 -4.07
CA ALA A 86 13.67 23.16 -2.62
C ALA A 86 13.22 21.86 -1.94
N ILE A 87 13.99 21.39 -0.97
CA ILE A 87 13.72 20.20 -0.16
C ILE A 87 13.73 20.62 1.31
N HIS A 88 12.69 20.24 2.05
CA HIS A 88 12.58 20.52 3.47
C HIS A 88 12.47 19.21 4.25
N SER A 89 13.44 18.93 5.12
CA SER A 89 13.51 17.69 5.90
C SER A 89 13.19 17.96 7.36
N VAL A 90 12.07 17.43 7.83
CA VAL A 90 11.74 17.34 9.26
C VAL A 90 12.38 16.07 9.81
N VAL A 91 13.19 16.20 10.84
CA VAL A 91 13.96 15.10 11.45
C VAL A 91 13.47 14.88 12.88
N VAL A 92 12.87 13.73 13.15
CA VAL A 92 12.40 13.30 14.47
C VAL A 92 13.34 12.24 15.02
N GLU A 93 14.13 12.60 16.03
CA GLU A 93 15.17 11.74 16.60
C GLU A 93 15.30 11.99 18.12
N PRO A 94 15.01 11.01 18.99
CA PRO A 94 15.07 11.21 20.44
C PRO A 94 16.49 11.40 20.99
N SER A 95 17.50 10.81 20.35
CA SER A 95 18.88 10.87 20.82
C SER A 95 19.53 12.20 20.49
N SER A 96 19.80 13.02 21.52
CA SER A 96 20.60 14.25 21.35
C SER A 96 21.96 13.94 20.72
N PHE A 97 22.61 12.86 21.14
CA PHE A 97 23.94 12.47 20.67
C PHE A 97 23.96 12.17 19.16
N LEU A 98 22.99 11.40 18.65
CA LEU A 98 22.90 11.10 17.22
C LEU A 98 22.45 12.32 16.41
N LEU A 99 21.51 13.09 16.95
CA LEU A 99 20.98 14.29 16.31
C LEU A 99 22.05 15.38 16.13
N GLU A 100 22.94 15.58 17.11
CA GLU A 100 24.07 16.51 16.96
C GLU A 100 25.02 16.08 15.83
N LYS A 101 25.34 14.77 15.72
CA LYS A 101 26.13 14.25 14.60
C LYS A 101 25.45 14.48 13.25
N PHE A 102 24.12 14.36 13.18
CA PHE A 102 23.38 14.67 11.96
C PHE A 102 23.47 16.19 11.64
N LYS A 103 23.27 17.07 12.62
CA LYS A 103 23.41 18.52 12.40
C LYS A 103 24.80 18.91 11.87
N GLU A 104 25.86 18.27 12.37
CA GLU A 104 27.22 18.44 11.86
C GLU A 104 27.35 18.03 10.39
N SER A 105 26.82 16.85 10.03
CA SER A 105 26.80 16.36 8.65
C SER A 105 25.96 17.26 7.71
N ALA A 106 24.81 17.73 8.19
CA ALA A 106 23.93 18.63 7.44
C ALA A 106 24.55 20.02 7.23
N SER A 107 25.36 20.50 8.18
CA SER A 107 26.11 21.77 8.05
C SER A 107 27.26 21.68 7.04
N SER A 108 27.72 20.46 6.73
CA SER A 108 28.84 20.18 5.84
C SER A 108 28.43 19.32 4.63
N MET A 109 27.21 19.54 4.11
CA MET A 109 26.69 18.73 3.01
C MET A 109 27.58 18.78 1.75
N PRO A 110 27.67 17.66 0.99
CA PRO A 110 28.49 17.59 -0.22
C PRO A 110 28.13 18.66 -1.24
N ALA A 111 29.14 19.25 -1.88
CA ALA A 111 28.95 20.22 -2.97
C ALA A 111 28.11 19.66 -4.13
N SER A 112 28.19 18.35 -4.38
CA SER A 112 27.36 17.66 -5.36
C SER A 112 25.86 17.77 -5.03
N LEU A 113 25.49 17.78 -3.75
CA LEU A 113 24.11 17.90 -3.32
C LEU A 113 23.64 19.37 -3.31
N THR A 114 24.44 20.26 -2.74
CA THR A 114 24.09 21.69 -2.66
C THR A 114 24.04 22.36 -4.04
N ALA A 115 24.69 21.79 -5.07
CA ALA A 115 24.51 22.18 -6.46
C ALA A 115 23.16 21.75 -7.05
N LEU A 116 22.58 20.63 -6.58
CA LEU A 116 21.35 20.04 -7.13
C LEU A 116 20.07 20.62 -6.50
N ALA A 117 20.06 20.92 -5.20
CA ALA A 117 18.86 21.36 -4.49
C ALA A 117 19.16 22.37 -3.37
N GLU A 118 18.18 23.19 -3.02
CA GLU A 118 18.17 23.96 -1.78
C GLU A 118 17.59 23.08 -0.69
N VAL A 119 18.33 22.85 0.38
CA VAL A 119 17.92 21.91 1.44
C VAL A 119 17.82 22.66 2.76
N SER A 120 16.71 22.45 3.47
CA SER A 120 16.48 23.00 4.80
C SER A 120 16.07 21.89 5.77
N PHE A 121 16.35 22.08 7.06
CA PHE A 121 16.08 21.10 8.09
C PHE A 121 15.24 21.69 9.23
N GLU A 122 14.32 20.88 9.75
CA GLU A 122 13.60 21.13 11.00
C GLU A 122 13.94 20.00 11.98
N TRP A 123 14.63 20.32 13.06
CA TRP A 123 15.11 19.33 14.03
C TRP A 123 14.12 19.16 15.20
N ARG A 124 13.69 17.93 15.45
CA ARG A 124 12.75 17.56 16.52
C ARG A 124 13.38 16.49 17.41
N GLN A 125 14.01 16.94 18.50
CA GLN A 125 14.60 16.04 19.48
C GLN A 125 13.52 15.45 20.40
N MET A 126 12.86 14.39 19.94
CA MET A 126 11.76 13.71 20.63
C MET A 126 11.50 12.35 19.99
N THR A 127 10.76 11.50 20.67
CA THR A 127 10.22 10.27 20.08
C THR A 127 9.13 10.59 19.06
N PHE A 128 8.84 9.64 18.15
CA PHE A 128 7.73 9.81 17.22
C PHE A 128 6.38 9.94 17.95
N GLN A 129 6.18 9.21 19.04
CA GLN A 129 4.97 9.30 19.85
C GLN A 129 4.77 10.70 20.46
N GLU A 130 5.83 11.32 20.96
CA GLU A 130 5.79 12.70 21.45
C GLU A 130 5.55 13.70 20.32
N TYR A 131 6.17 13.47 19.15
CA TYR A 131 5.93 14.27 17.96
C TYR A 131 4.46 14.22 17.55
N GLN A 132 3.85 13.02 17.51
CA GLN A 132 2.44 12.84 17.20
C GLN A 132 1.54 13.63 18.14
N ARG A 133 1.81 13.61 19.46
CA ARG A 133 1.05 14.38 20.45
C ARG A 133 1.22 15.89 20.26
N LEU A 134 2.44 16.33 19.94
CA LEU A 134 2.75 17.75 19.73
C LEU A 134 1.95 18.36 18.56
N ILE A 135 1.72 17.57 17.50
CA ILE A 135 1.09 18.06 16.26
C ILE A 135 -0.34 17.54 16.05
N ALA A 136 -0.91 16.82 17.01
CA ALA A 136 -2.20 16.13 16.87
C ALA A 136 -3.35 17.04 16.40
N ASP A 137 -3.34 18.31 16.84
CA ASP A 137 -4.39 19.28 16.55
C ASP A 137 -3.94 20.42 15.60
N ASP A 138 -2.68 20.40 15.16
CA ASP A 138 -2.13 21.46 14.31
C ASP A 138 -2.41 21.19 12.83
N LYS A 139 -3.64 21.46 12.41
CA LYS A 139 -4.06 21.38 10.99
C LYS A 139 -3.33 22.37 10.08
N SER A 140 -2.55 23.32 10.63
CA SER A 140 -1.75 24.26 9.84
C SER A 140 -0.44 23.64 9.35
N LYS A 141 -0.02 22.50 9.92
CA LYS A 141 1.20 21.83 9.52
C LYS A 141 1.04 21.21 8.12
N PRO A 142 1.93 21.54 7.18
CA PRO A 142 1.89 20.95 5.86
C PRO A 142 2.15 19.45 5.92
N ARG A 143 1.38 18.70 5.12
CA ARG A 143 1.60 17.27 4.89
C ARG A 143 2.95 17.02 4.21
N GLN A 144 3.45 15.81 4.36
CA GLN A 144 4.74 15.35 3.89
C GLN A 144 4.60 14.63 2.55
N ASP A 145 5.55 14.82 1.66
CA ASP A 145 5.60 14.11 0.37
C ASP A 145 6.26 12.75 0.53
N PHE A 146 7.20 12.64 1.47
CA PHE A 146 7.93 11.42 1.71
C PHE A 146 8.18 11.23 3.20
N ILE A 147 7.75 10.10 3.74
CA ILE A 147 7.99 9.73 5.14
C ILE A 147 8.89 8.51 5.14
N HIS A 148 9.88 8.43 6.03
CA HIS A 148 10.74 7.25 6.11
C HIS A 148 10.99 6.76 7.54
N PHE A 149 11.10 5.44 7.66
CA PHE A 149 11.46 4.67 8.84
C PHE A 149 12.60 3.72 8.48
N ILE A 150 13.85 4.20 8.52
CA ILE A 150 15.02 3.39 8.20
C ILE A 150 15.51 2.68 9.47
N HIS A 151 15.20 1.38 9.61
CA HIS A 151 15.52 0.59 10.81
C HIS A 151 15.05 1.21 12.14
N SER A 152 13.98 2.00 12.12
CA SER A 152 13.47 2.74 13.27
C SER A 152 12.06 2.33 13.72
N ILE A 153 11.26 1.70 12.84
CA ILE A 153 9.87 1.34 13.15
C ILE A 153 9.74 0.33 14.30
N TYR A 154 10.82 -0.40 14.63
CA TYR A 154 10.85 -1.38 15.72
C TYR A 154 10.72 -0.75 17.11
N TYR A 155 11.00 0.56 17.24
CA TYR A 155 10.98 1.27 18.53
C TYR A 155 9.60 1.87 18.86
N MET A 156 8.56 1.50 18.11
CA MET A 156 7.20 2.00 18.27
C MET A 156 6.18 0.94 17.85
N ASP A 157 4.91 1.20 18.10
CA ASP A 157 3.82 0.41 17.51
C ASP A 157 3.74 0.71 16.01
N ALA A 158 4.02 -0.29 15.17
CA ALA A 158 4.09 -0.10 13.73
C ALA A 158 2.73 0.18 13.10
N GLU A 159 1.66 -0.44 13.62
CA GLU A 159 0.31 -0.28 13.09
C GLU A 159 -0.19 1.15 13.37
N ASP A 160 -0.10 1.59 14.63
CA ASP A 160 -0.48 2.95 15.04
C ASP A 160 0.37 4.03 14.36
N ALA A 161 1.68 3.79 14.21
CA ALA A 161 2.60 4.73 13.59
C ALA A 161 2.29 4.90 12.10
N LEU A 162 2.15 3.80 11.36
CA LEU A 162 1.83 3.84 9.93
C LEU A 162 0.44 4.43 9.71
N GLN A 163 -0.56 4.02 10.49
CA GLN A 163 -1.92 4.56 10.38
C GLN A 163 -1.95 6.07 10.58
N SER A 164 -1.27 6.56 11.62
CA SER A 164 -1.15 8.00 11.85
C SER A 164 -0.45 8.71 10.71
N CYS A 165 0.60 8.12 10.13
CA CYS A 165 1.28 8.67 8.97
C CYS A 165 0.36 8.81 7.76
N PHE A 166 -0.38 7.77 7.39
CA PHE A 166 -1.32 7.84 6.27
C PHE A 166 -2.43 8.86 6.50
N GLU A 167 -3.09 8.81 7.66
CA GLU A 167 -4.26 9.62 7.92
C GLU A 167 -3.92 11.11 8.10
N LYS A 168 -2.83 11.41 8.80
CA LYS A 168 -2.56 12.77 9.31
C LYS A 168 -1.37 13.46 8.67
N TYR A 169 -0.33 12.72 8.29
CA TYR A 169 0.96 13.32 7.94
C TYR A 169 1.27 13.26 6.45
N LEU A 170 0.88 12.20 5.76
CA LEU A 170 1.22 11.98 4.35
C LEU A 170 0.30 12.79 3.44
N GLY A 171 0.87 13.43 2.41
CA GLY A 171 0.09 14.09 1.36
C GLY A 171 -0.65 13.07 0.49
N GLU A 172 -1.67 13.52 -0.24
CA GLU A 172 -2.49 12.68 -1.15
C GLU A 172 -1.65 11.88 -2.15
N LYS A 173 -0.51 12.44 -2.57
CA LYS A 173 0.45 11.80 -3.49
C LYS A 173 1.75 11.39 -2.82
N GLY A 174 1.79 11.36 -1.50
CA GLY A 174 3.00 11.04 -0.77
C GLY A 174 3.27 9.54 -0.73
N ALA A 175 4.49 9.18 -0.34
CA ALA A 175 4.86 7.78 -0.07
C ALA A 175 5.55 7.63 1.29
N ILE A 176 5.35 6.47 1.91
CA ILE A 176 6.10 6.04 3.10
C ILE A 176 7.16 5.03 2.68
N LEU A 177 8.34 5.07 3.29
CA LEU A 177 9.42 4.10 3.15
C LEU A 177 9.71 3.43 4.50
N CYS A 178 9.57 2.12 4.60
CA CYS A 178 10.06 1.36 5.77
C CYS A 178 11.19 0.43 5.36
N LEU A 179 12.37 0.52 5.99
CA LEU A 179 13.43 -0.46 5.82
C LEU A 179 13.39 -1.46 6.98
N VAL A 180 12.93 -2.68 6.67
CA VAL A 180 12.72 -3.75 7.65
C VAL A 180 13.47 -5.03 7.34
N GLN A 181 13.61 -5.91 8.32
CA GLN A 181 14.12 -7.26 8.12
C GLN A 181 13.02 -8.13 7.48
N THR A 182 13.36 -9.29 6.93
CA THR A 182 12.35 -10.31 6.52
C THR A 182 12.24 -11.44 7.53
N GLU A 183 11.17 -12.23 7.48
CA GLU A 183 11.02 -13.42 8.35
C GLU A 183 12.17 -14.43 8.20
N ALA A 184 12.81 -14.47 7.03
CA ALA A 184 13.95 -15.32 6.74
C ALA A 184 15.25 -14.80 7.38
N SER A 185 15.29 -13.53 7.78
CA SER A 185 16.47 -12.90 8.38
C SER A 185 16.91 -13.57 9.67
N PHE A 186 18.21 -13.49 9.95
CA PHE A 186 18.78 -13.92 11.23
C PHE A 186 18.07 -13.25 12.42
N PHE A 187 17.90 -11.92 12.37
CA PHE A 187 17.34 -11.14 13.47
C PHE A 187 15.90 -11.56 13.83
N ALA A 188 15.05 -11.82 12.83
CA ALA A 188 13.70 -12.33 13.07
C ALA A 188 13.73 -13.71 13.75
N LYS A 189 14.67 -14.58 13.36
CA LYS A 189 14.82 -15.91 13.95
C LYS A 189 15.35 -15.85 15.39
N VAL A 190 16.34 -14.99 15.68
CA VAL A 190 16.85 -14.82 17.06
C VAL A 190 15.73 -14.31 17.96
N GLN A 191 14.99 -13.28 17.55
CA GLN A 191 13.87 -12.76 18.33
C GLN A 191 12.85 -13.86 18.66
N ARG A 192 12.48 -14.67 17.66
CA ARG A 192 11.52 -15.77 17.85
C ARG A 192 12.04 -16.85 18.79
N LYS A 193 13.30 -17.27 18.60
CA LYS A 193 13.94 -18.36 19.37
C LYS A 193 14.17 -17.97 20.83
N PHE A 194 14.57 -16.73 21.08
CA PHE A 194 14.98 -16.25 22.40
C PHE A 194 13.96 -15.31 23.05
N LYS A 195 12.70 -15.32 22.59
CA LYS A 195 11.61 -14.55 23.19
C LYS A 195 11.51 -14.83 24.69
N GLY A 196 11.59 -13.77 25.50
CA GLY A 196 11.57 -13.84 26.96
C GLY A 196 12.92 -14.20 27.62
N LYS A 197 13.95 -14.53 26.84
CA LYS A 197 15.34 -14.74 27.33
C LYS A 197 16.26 -13.58 26.95
N LEU A 198 16.11 -13.06 25.74
CA LEU A 198 16.80 -11.86 25.26
C LEU A 198 15.76 -10.76 25.04
N THR A 199 16.11 -9.53 25.42
CA THR A 199 15.28 -8.35 25.19
C THR A 199 15.83 -7.59 24.00
N PHE A 200 15.09 -7.56 22.91
CA PHE A 200 15.51 -6.90 21.67
C PHE A 200 15.31 -5.39 21.70
N GLY A 201 15.31 -4.72 22.86
CA GLY A 201 15.07 -3.28 23.01
C GLY A 201 14.39 -2.89 24.33
N SER A 202 13.44 -1.95 24.29
CA SER A 202 12.46 -1.76 25.39
C SER A 202 11.62 -3.03 25.57
N GLU A 203 10.87 -3.14 26.67
CA GLU A 203 9.95 -4.29 26.89
C GLU A 203 8.99 -4.50 25.71
N ASP A 204 8.72 -3.44 24.95
CA ASP A 204 7.81 -3.42 23.79
C ASP A 204 8.52 -3.46 22.42
N MET A 205 9.86 -3.46 22.36
CA MET A 205 10.56 -3.46 21.07
C MET A 205 10.37 -4.80 20.37
N THR A 206 9.75 -4.73 19.19
CA THR A 206 9.49 -5.88 18.33
C THR A 206 10.15 -5.62 16.98
N ILE A 207 10.99 -6.56 16.53
CA ILE A 207 11.48 -6.60 15.15
C ILE A 207 10.28 -6.92 14.27
N TYR A 208 9.68 -5.88 13.70
CA TYR A 208 8.72 -6.00 12.61
C TYR A 208 9.44 -6.44 11.34
N THR A 209 8.89 -7.46 10.71
CA THR A 209 9.33 -7.95 9.42
C THR A 209 8.56 -7.29 8.29
N LYS A 210 9.05 -7.47 7.06
CA LYS A 210 8.34 -7.15 5.83
C LYS A 210 6.94 -7.78 5.82
N GLU A 211 6.84 -9.04 6.24
CA GLU A 211 5.59 -9.80 6.31
C GLU A 211 4.62 -9.23 7.34
N ASP A 212 5.13 -8.74 8.47
CA ASP A 212 4.31 -8.03 9.47
C ASP A 212 3.75 -6.72 8.90
N LEU A 213 4.60 -5.91 8.25
CA LEU A 213 4.14 -4.66 7.63
C LEU A 213 3.15 -4.91 6.48
N ALA A 214 3.38 -5.94 5.68
CA ALA A 214 2.43 -6.37 4.66
C ALA A 214 1.09 -6.79 5.28
N THR A 215 1.12 -7.49 6.42
CA THR A 215 -0.09 -7.88 7.15
C THR A 215 -0.84 -6.64 7.65
N ILE A 216 -0.15 -5.68 8.25
CA ILE A 216 -0.72 -4.39 8.66
C ILE A 216 -1.37 -3.69 7.47
N ALA A 217 -0.64 -3.54 6.35
CA ALA A 217 -1.17 -2.93 5.14
C ALA A 217 -2.41 -3.64 4.58
N THR A 218 -2.48 -4.98 4.65
CA THR A 218 -3.66 -5.72 4.17
C THR A 218 -4.90 -5.58 5.05
N ARG A 219 -4.73 -5.23 6.33
CA ARG A 219 -5.84 -4.93 7.25
C ARG A 219 -6.33 -3.50 7.10
N SER A 220 -5.45 -2.60 6.73
CA SER A 220 -5.76 -1.21 6.43
C SER A 220 -6.49 -1.09 5.10
N THR A 221 -7.61 -0.36 5.10
CA THR A 221 -8.36 -0.09 3.86
C THR A 221 -7.61 0.90 2.99
N GLY A 222 -7.34 0.52 1.74
CA GLY A 222 -6.80 1.43 0.72
C GLY A 222 -5.28 1.62 0.71
N TRP A 223 -4.55 0.79 1.45
CA TRP A 223 -3.08 0.76 1.46
C TRP A 223 -2.59 -0.17 0.35
N SER A 224 -1.61 0.28 -0.43
CA SER A 224 -1.02 -0.46 -1.52
C SER A 224 0.48 -0.40 -1.45
N TYR A 225 1.16 -1.54 -1.30
CA TYR A 225 2.61 -1.55 -1.13
C TYR A 225 3.38 -2.28 -2.24
N ASP A 226 4.64 -1.88 -2.41
CA ASP A 226 5.66 -2.54 -3.21
C ASP A 226 6.93 -2.79 -2.35
N GLU A 227 7.77 -3.73 -2.78
CA GLU A 227 8.94 -4.17 -2.03
C GLU A 227 10.23 -4.27 -2.87
N ILE A 228 11.35 -3.95 -2.23
CA ILE A 228 12.70 -4.22 -2.73
C ILE A 228 13.45 -5.00 -1.67
N THR A 229 13.85 -6.21 -2.02
CA THR A 229 14.59 -7.10 -1.14
C THR A 229 16.07 -7.09 -1.47
N GLN A 230 16.93 -7.07 -0.44
CA GLN A 230 18.38 -7.25 -0.58
C GLN A 230 18.89 -8.23 0.47
N GLU A 231 19.70 -9.18 0.02
CA GLU A 231 20.45 -10.08 0.88
C GLU A 231 21.73 -9.40 1.39
N PHE A 232 22.20 -9.82 2.56
CA PHE A 232 23.51 -9.48 3.08
C PHE A 232 24.04 -10.63 3.96
N SER A 233 25.33 -10.58 4.22
CA SER A 233 26.04 -11.55 5.06
C SER A 233 26.73 -10.85 6.22
N ILE A 234 26.79 -11.51 7.37
CA ILE A 234 27.50 -11.06 8.57
C ILE A 234 28.60 -12.07 8.87
N ASP A 235 29.85 -11.64 8.89
CA ASP A 235 31.00 -12.44 9.32
C ASP A 235 31.03 -12.54 10.84
N ILE A 236 30.70 -13.71 11.37
CA ILE A 236 30.72 -14.01 12.79
C ILE A 236 31.91 -14.89 13.18
N THR A 237 32.92 -15.01 12.30
CA THR A 237 34.10 -15.87 12.54
C THR A 237 34.77 -15.54 13.87
N LYS A 238 34.94 -14.24 14.15
CA LYS A 238 35.56 -13.74 15.38
C LYS A 238 34.74 -14.03 16.64
N CYS A 239 33.41 -14.18 16.54
CA CYS A 239 32.57 -14.51 17.70
C CYS A 239 32.89 -15.89 18.31
N PHE A 240 33.45 -16.80 17.51
CA PHE A 240 33.87 -18.15 17.92
C PHE A 240 35.35 -18.26 18.31
N GLY A 241 36.12 -17.18 18.20
CA GLY A 241 37.53 -17.12 18.58
C GLY A 241 37.74 -16.64 20.02
N GLU A 242 38.97 -16.24 20.32
CA GLU A 242 39.31 -15.55 21.56
C GLU A 242 38.55 -14.22 21.66
N PRO A 243 38.02 -13.86 22.84
CA PRO A 243 37.31 -12.60 23.03
C PRO A 243 38.17 -11.39 22.66
N SER A 244 37.59 -10.52 21.85
CA SER A 244 38.11 -9.20 21.51
C SER A 244 37.00 -8.16 21.60
N GLU A 245 37.37 -6.89 21.75
CA GLU A 245 36.42 -5.76 21.76
C GLU A 245 35.49 -5.81 20.55
N GLU A 246 36.05 -6.06 19.37
CA GLU A 246 35.32 -6.19 18.11
C GLU A 246 34.32 -7.34 18.12
N SER A 247 34.73 -8.52 18.59
CA SER A 247 33.86 -9.71 18.69
C SER A 247 32.75 -9.53 19.72
N ASP A 248 33.04 -8.80 20.80
CA ASP A 248 32.11 -8.53 21.90
C ASP A 248 31.07 -7.50 21.45
N LEU A 249 31.49 -6.42 20.79
CA LEU A 249 30.60 -5.45 20.17
C LEU A 249 29.67 -6.09 19.12
N LEU A 250 30.20 -7.04 18.32
CA LEU A 250 29.38 -7.76 17.35
C LEU A 250 28.37 -8.69 18.05
N LEU A 251 28.78 -9.42 19.10
CA LEU A 251 27.87 -10.24 19.90
C LEU A 251 26.78 -9.40 20.58
N ASP A 252 27.16 -8.24 21.12
CA ASP A 252 26.22 -7.31 21.74
C ASP A 252 25.15 -6.87 20.74
N PHE A 253 25.55 -6.55 19.50
CA PHE A 253 24.60 -6.21 18.43
C PHE A 253 23.70 -7.39 18.06
N LEU A 254 24.26 -8.58 17.80
CA LEU A 254 23.50 -9.76 17.37
C LEU A 254 22.53 -10.28 18.43
N THR A 255 22.80 -10.02 19.71
CA THR A 255 21.96 -10.43 20.84
C THR A 255 21.09 -9.30 21.40
N HIS A 256 21.31 -8.06 20.92
CA HIS A 256 20.74 -6.82 21.49
C HIS A 256 20.99 -6.65 23.00
N GLN A 257 22.01 -7.32 23.56
CA GLN A 257 22.40 -7.20 24.96
C GLN A 257 23.75 -6.51 25.07
N LYS A 258 23.84 -5.52 25.97
CA LYS A 258 25.09 -4.87 26.29
C LYS A 258 25.98 -5.79 27.13
N ASN A 259 27.24 -5.91 26.74
CA ASN A 259 28.25 -6.76 27.34
C ASN A 259 27.81 -8.23 27.47
N PHE A 260 27.13 -8.78 26.45
CA PHE A 260 26.48 -10.10 26.48
C PHE A 260 27.41 -11.21 26.97
N ARG A 261 28.64 -11.25 26.43
CA ARG A 261 29.64 -12.28 26.78
C ARG A 261 29.99 -12.26 28.27
N VAL A 262 29.86 -11.12 28.95
CA VAL A 262 30.14 -11.00 30.38
C VAL A 262 28.88 -11.24 31.22
N THR A 263 27.74 -10.69 30.80
CA THR A 263 26.53 -10.59 31.63
C THR A 263 25.64 -11.82 31.57
N ALA A 264 25.54 -12.50 30.42
CA ALA A 264 24.71 -13.70 30.29
C ALA A 264 25.21 -14.85 31.17
N ASP A 265 24.30 -15.73 31.61
CA ASP A 265 24.72 -16.97 32.24
C ASP A 265 25.29 -17.96 31.21
N ARG A 266 25.93 -19.03 31.70
CA ARG A 266 26.58 -20.01 30.84
C ARG A 266 25.57 -20.73 29.93
N ALA A 267 24.40 -21.08 30.44
CA ALA A 267 23.41 -21.84 29.67
C ALA A 267 22.87 -21.01 28.51
N LEU A 268 22.59 -19.73 28.74
CA LEU A 268 22.13 -18.81 27.69
C LEU A 268 23.23 -18.54 26.66
N LYS A 269 24.50 -18.39 27.07
CA LYS A 269 25.63 -18.26 26.13
C LYS A 269 25.76 -19.49 25.25
N ASP A 270 25.76 -20.67 25.84
CA ASP A 270 25.90 -21.92 25.11
C ASP A 270 24.74 -22.06 24.09
N GLU A 271 23.50 -21.78 24.51
CA GLU A 271 22.31 -21.82 23.64
C GLU A 271 22.37 -20.81 22.49
N VAL A 272 22.82 -19.57 22.73
CA VAL A 272 23.00 -18.54 21.68
C VAL A 272 24.09 -18.96 20.70
N MET A 273 25.22 -19.44 21.19
CA MET A 273 26.32 -19.86 20.33
C MET A 273 25.97 -21.11 19.52
N ASP A 274 25.19 -22.05 20.08
CA ASP A 274 24.64 -23.19 19.34
C ASP A 274 23.68 -22.72 18.23
N PHE A 275 22.78 -21.78 18.54
CA PHE A 275 21.92 -21.19 17.53
C PHE A 275 22.71 -20.53 16.38
N PHE A 276 23.84 -19.89 16.69
CA PHE A 276 24.71 -19.30 15.67
C PHE A 276 25.36 -20.39 14.81
N ARG A 277 25.80 -21.52 15.40
CA ARG A 277 26.34 -22.66 14.65
C ARG A 277 25.30 -23.29 13.73
N GLU A 278 24.06 -23.39 14.17
CA GLU A 278 22.94 -23.92 13.36
C GLU A 278 22.54 -22.98 12.23
N SER A 279 22.72 -21.67 12.42
CA SER A 279 22.28 -20.63 11.47
C SER A 279 23.36 -20.18 10.50
N MET A 280 24.63 -20.49 10.76
CA MET A 280 25.76 -20.03 9.94
C MET A 280 26.02 -20.94 8.74
N VAL A 281 26.63 -20.35 7.72
CA VAL A 281 27.27 -21.06 6.62
C VAL A 281 28.78 -20.91 6.77
N THR A 282 29.54 -21.96 6.45
CA THR A 282 31.00 -21.90 6.42
C THR A 282 31.48 -21.85 4.99
N ASP A 283 32.39 -20.93 4.67
CA ASP A 283 33.02 -20.86 3.34
C ASP A 283 34.22 -21.82 3.24
N GLU A 284 34.83 -21.88 2.05
CA GLU A 284 35.99 -22.76 1.79
C GLU A 284 37.23 -22.41 2.64
N SER A 285 37.31 -21.17 3.14
CA SER A 285 38.41 -20.68 3.98
C SER A 285 38.20 -20.94 5.48
N GLY A 286 37.02 -21.44 5.86
CA GLY A 286 36.63 -21.63 7.26
C GLY A 286 35.98 -20.40 7.91
N GLY A 287 35.69 -19.36 7.13
CA GLY A 287 34.93 -18.19 7.54
C GLY A 287 33.48 -18.56 7.82
N LYS A 288 32.88 -17.97 8.87
CA LYS A 288 31.55 -18.30 9.39
C LYS A 288 30.60 -17.12 9.18
N TYR A 289 29.54 -17.32 8.41
CA TYR A 289 28.67 -16.24 7.96
C TYR A 289 27.20 -16.49 8.29
N LEU A 290 26.52 -15.48 8.80
CA LEU A 290 25.06 -15.46 8.88
C LEU A 290 24.50 -14.80 7.62
N LYS A 291 23.53 -15.46 6.97
CA LYS A 291 22.76 -14.84 5.89
C LYS A 291 21.55 -14.13 6.46
N ALA A 292 21.30 -12.93 5.96
CA ALA A 292 20.14 -12.13 6.34
C ALA A 292 19.61 -11.37 5.13
N GLU A 293 18.38 -10.89 5.25
CA GLU A 293 17.65 -10.25 4.17
C GLU A 293 16.83 -9.10 4.76
N MET A 294 16.80 -7.99 4.04
CA MET A 294 16.01 -6.81 4.38
C MET A 294 15.14 -6.42 3.19
N ALA A 295 14.01 -5.79 3.48
CA ALA A 295 13.09 -5.27 2.49
C ALA A 295 12.76 -3.80 2.75
N ALA A 296 12.72 -3.02 1.68
CA ALA A 296 12.16 -1.69 1.69
C ALA A 296 10.71 -1.76 1.20
N VAL A 297 9.75 -1.37 2.06
CA VAL A 297 8.30 -1.39 1.78
C VAL A 297 7.82 0.03 1.58
N TYR A 298 7.07 0.27 0.50
CA TYR A 298 6.55 1.60 0.16
C TYR A 298 5.12 1.56 -0.28
N ASP A 299 4.35 2.59 0.07
CA ASP A 299 2.90 2.54 -0.08
C ASP A 299 2.25 3.88 -0.45
N PHE A 300 1.19 3.81 -1.26
CA PHE A 300 0.43 4.93 -1.82
C PHE A 300 -1.03 4.92 -1.36
N PRO A 301 -1.51 6.02 -0.75
CA PRO A 301 -2.94 6.23 -0.58
C PRO A 301 -3.57 6.72 -1.91
N GLU A 302 -4.80 6.27 -2.20
CA GLU A 302 -5.75 6.86 -3.18
C GLU A 302 -5.63 6.55 -4.70
N LEU A 303 -4.86 5.55 -5.15
CA LEU A 303 -4.88 5.17 -6.57
C LEU A 303 -6.22 4.54 -7.01
N CYS A 304 -6.79 3.66 -6.19
CA CYS A 304 -8.07 2.99 -6.47
C CYS A 304 -9.22 4.00 -6.58
N GLN A 305 -9.32 4.91 -5.60
CA GLN A 305 -10.37 5.93 -5.59
C GLN A 305 -10.24 6.87 -6.79
N THR A 306 -9.01 7.29 -7.13
CA THR A 306 -8.77 8.12 -8.30
C THR A 306 -9.18 7.41 -9.59
N ASP A 307 -8.87 6.13 -9.75
CA ASP A 307 -9.23 5.34 -10.93
C ASP A 307 -10.76 5.19 -11.05
N VAL A 308 -11.42 4.86 -9.94
CA VAL A 308 -12.89 4.75 -9.85
C VAL A 308 -13.57 6.09 -10.17
N VAL A 309 -13.14 7.19 -9.56
CA VAL A 309 -13.75 8.52 -9.77
C VAL A 309 -13.57 8.97 -11.22
N LYS A 310 -12.43 8.69 -11.85
CA LYS A 310 -12.22 8.99 -13.27
C LYS A 310 -13.18 8.20 -14.16
N ALA A 311 -13.36 6.91 -13.90
CA ALA A 311 -14.31 6.07 -14.64
C ALA A 311 -15.76 6.56 -14.46
N LEU A 312 -16.19 6.83 -13.23
CA LEU A 312 -17.55 7.29 -12.90
C LEU A 312 -17.90 8.65 -13.50
N LYS A 313 -16.92 9.55 -13.67
CA LYS A 313 -17.13 10.85 -14.33
C LYS A 313 -17.46 10.73 -15.82
N GLN A 314 -17.02 9.65 -16.48
CA GLN A 314 -17.27 9.41 -17.90
C GLN A 314 -18.43 8.44 -18.12
N PHE A 315 -18.60 7.47 -17.24
CA PHE A 315 -19.60 6.40 -17.30
C PHE A 315 -20.61 6.53 -16.15
N ASN A 316 -21.45 7.57 -16.24
CA ASN A 316 -22.33 8.01 -15.14
C ASN A 316 -23.43 7.00 -14.75
N SER A 317 -23.70 6.00 -15.60
CA SER A 317 -24.64 4.91 -15.32
C SER A 317 -24.06 3.84 -14.40
N LEU A 318 -22.74 3.81 -14.21
CA LEU A 318 -22.10 2.93 -13.24
C LEU A 318 -22.28 3.52 -11.84
N GLN A 319 -22.55 2.65 -10.87
CA GLN A 319 -22.75 2.99 -9.47
C GLN A 319 -21.89 2.09 -8.58
N PRO A 320 -21.29 2.65 -7.53
CA PRO A 320 -20.50 1.87 -6.57
C PRO A 320 -21.41 1.00 -5.68
N LEU A 321 -21.05 -0.27 -5.50
CA LEU A 321 -21.79 -1.23 -4.69
C LEU A 321 -20.83 -2.17 -3.94
N GLU A 322 -21.08 -2.40 -2.66
CA GLU A 322 -20.42 -3.45 -1.88
C GLU A 322 -21.20 -4.77 -2.00
N GLY A 323 -20.49 -5.88 -2.14
CA GLY A 323 -21.12 -7.19 -2.24
C GLY A 323 -20.16 -8.36 -2.01
N MET A 324 -20.74 -9.54 -1.80
CA MET A 324 -19.99 -10.78 -1.68
C MET A 324 -19.72 -11.37 -3.06
N PHE A 325 -18.44 -11.46 -3.43
CA PHE A 325 -17.98 -12.13 -4.62
C PHE A 325 -17.60 -13.58 -4.32
N VAL A 326 -18.01 -14.51 -5.17
CA VAL A 326 -17.70 -15.94 -5.05
C VAL A 326 -16.74 -16.34 -6.18
N TYR A 327 -15.52 -16.71 -5.81
CA TYR A 327 -14.52 -17.23 -6.75
C TYR A 327 -14.90 -18.63 -7.24
N ASN A 328 -14.33 -19.03 -8.39
CA ASN A 328 -14.57 -20.36 -8.98
C ASN A 328 -14.17 -21.53 -8.08
N ASP A 329 -13.33 -21.31 -7.08
CA ASP A 329 -12.93 -22.31 -6.08
C ASP A 329 -13.85 -22.34 -4.84
N GLY A 330 -14.93 -21.58 -4.86
CA GLY A 330 -15.92 -21.48 -3.78
C GLY A 330 -15.52 -20.53 -2.64
N ARG A 331 -14.39 -19.81 -2.74
CA ARG A 331 -14.06 -18.77 -1.77
C ARG A 331 -14.99 -17.58 -1.93
N GLU A 332 -15.55 -17.11 -0.82
CA GLU A 332 -16.39 -15.92 -0.77
C GLU A 332 -15.59 -14.75 -0.15
N VAL A 333 -15.62 -13.59 -0.80
CA VAL A 333 -14.90 -12.39 -0.36
C VAL A 333 -15.78 -11.17 -0.57
N GLU A 334 -15.85 -10.30 0.43
CA GLU A 334 -16.49 -9.00 0.30
C GLU A 334 -15.62 -8.07 -0.55
N LEU A 335 -16.17 -7.59 -1.66
CA LEU A 335 -15.51 -6.74 -2.62
C LEU A 335 -16.39 -5.54 -2.97
N PHE A 336 -15.73 -4.46 -3.39
CA PHE A 336 -16.37 -3.32 -4.00
C PHE A 336 -16.54 -3.56 -5.51
N SER A 337 -17.67 -3.13 -6.07
CA SER A 337 -17.96 -3.26 -7.49
C SER A 337 -18.53 -1.97 -8.07
N LEU A 338 -18.36 -1.79 -9.38
CA LEU A 338 -19.06 -0.79 -10.17
C LEU A 338 -20.11 -1.51 -11.02
N GLU A 339 -21.39 -1.30 -10.71
CA GLU A 339 -22.51 -1.92 -11.41
C GLU A 339 -23.29 -0.88 -12.21
N GLY A 340 -23.67 -1.21 -13.45
CA GLY A 340 -24.52 -0.35 -14.25
C GLY A 340 -24.44 -0.72 -15.72
N THR A 341 -24.45 0.29 -16.60
CA THR A 341 -24.36 0.06 -18.06
C THR A 341 -23.22 0.84 -18.70
N ILE A 342 -22.69 0.33 -19.81
CA ILE A 342 -21.81 1.08 -20.72
C ILE A 342 -22.48 1.35 -22.07
N PRO A 343 -22.29 2.55 -22.66
CA PRO A 343 -22.85 2.89 -23.96
C PRO A 343 -22.04 2.32 -25.13
N VAL A 344 -22.63 1.42 -25.89
CA VAL A 344 -22.00 0.73 -27.03
C VAL A 344 -22.70 1.09 -28.34
N LEU A 345 -21.96 1.50 -29.37
CA LEU A 345 -22.50 1.89 -30.66
C LEU A 345 -22.49 0.70 -31.64
N ILE A 346 -23.62 0.02 -31.79
CA ILE A 346 -23.74 -1.12 -32.70
C ILE A 346 -24.46 -0.63 -33.96
N ARG A 347 -23.75 -0.61 -35.10
CA ARG A 347 -24.28 -0.18 -36.41
C ARG A 347 -24.94 1.21 -36.38
N GLY A 348 -24.38 2.14 -35.62
CA GLY A 348 -24.89 3.51 -35.48
C GLY A 348 -26.01 3.69 -34.46
N ILE A 349 -26.47 2.62 -33.81
CA ILE A 349 -27.47 2.68 -32.73
C ILE A 349 -26.78 2.48 -31.39
N LYS A 350 -27.09 3.33 -30.41
CA LYS A 350 -26.53 3.28 -29.05
C LYS A 350 -27.32 2.28 -28.20
N TYR A 351 -26.64 1.24 -27.73
CA TYR A 351 -27.15 0.25 -26.78
C TYR A 351 -26.47 0.44 -25.43
N ASN A 352 -27.21 0.24 -24.34
CA ASN A 352 -26.66 0.28 -22.98
C ASN A 352 -26.45 -1.16 -22.52
N ILE A 353 -25.19 -1.60 -22.47
CA ILE A 353 -24.84 -2.97 -22.11
C ILE A 353 -24.60 -3.04 -20.61
N PRO A 354 -25.36 -3.87 -19.87
CA PRO A 354 -25.20 -4.01 -18.43
C PRO A 354 -23.92 -4.78 -18.09
N ILE A 355 -23.13 -4.20 -17.18
CA ILE A 355 -21.86 -4.76 -16.72
C ILE A 355 -21.68 -4.55 -15.22
N GLN A 356 -20.84 -5.39 -14.63
CA GLN A 356 -20.36 -5.25 -13.27
C GLN A 356 -18.84 -5.45 -13.25
N LEU A 357 -18.11 -4.49 -12.67
CA LEU A 357 -16.66 -4.56 -12.47
C LEU A 357 -16.36 -4.75 -10.99
N TRP A 358 -15.86 -5.92 -10.61
CA TRP A 358 -15.44 -6.19 -9.25
C TRP A 358 -13.98 -5.77 -9.05
N LEU A 359 -13.76 -4.85 -8.12
CA LEU A 359 -12.43 -4.37 -7.79
C LEU A 359 -11.80 -5.31 -6.76
N GLN A 360 -10.70 -5.95 -7.16
CA GLN A 360 -9.95 -6.83 -6.26
C GLN A 360 -9.16 -5.99 -5.25
N LYS A 361 -8.78 -6.60 -4.11
CA LYS A 361 -8.10 -5.92 -2.99
C LYS A 361 -6.84 -5.12 -3.37
N ARG A 362 -6.18 -5.44 -4.48
CA ARG A 362 -4.97 -4.77 -4.97
C ARG A 362 -5.22 -3.84 -6.16
N HIS A 363 -6.46 -3.51 -6.51
CA HIS A 363 -6.75 -2.59 -7.62
C HIS A 363 -6.17 -1.19 -7.31
N PRO A 364 -5.52 -0.48 -8.26
CA PRO A 364 -5.40 -0.75 -9.70
C PRO A 364 -4.17 -1.56 -10.11
N TYR A 365 -3.43 -2.21 -9.21
CA TYR A 365 -2.29 -3.08 -9.59
C TYR A 365 -2.71 -4.43 -10.16
N VAL A 366 -3.91 -4.87 -9.83
CA VAL A 366 -4.55 -6.05 -10.42
C VAL A 366 -5.78 -5.62 -11.21
N PRO A 367 -6.11 -6.32 -12.31
CA PRO A 367 -7.26 -5.99 -13.13
C PRO A 367 -8.56 -6.17 -12.33
N PRO A 368 -9.63 -5.45 -12.66
CA PRO A 368 -10.96 -5.79 -12.17
C PRO A 368 -11.43 -7.14 -12.76
N LEU A 369 -12.35 -7.81 -12.07
CA LEU A 369 -13.10 -8.93 -12.65
C LEU A 369 -14.34 -8.35 -13.33
N VAL A 370 -14.46 -8.54 -14.64
CA VAL A 370 -15.52 -7.91 -15.45
C VAL A 370 -16.54 -8.96 -15.84
N ILE A 371 -17.82 -8.67 -15.56
CA ILE A 371 -18.93 -9.57 -15.82
C ILE A 371 -20.04 -8.80 -16.56
N VAL A 372 -20.58 -9.38 -17.62
CA VAL A 372 -21.78 -8.89 -18.30
C VAL A 372 -23.01 -9.41 -17.57
N THR A 373 -23.91 -8.52 -17.18
CA THR A 373 -25.07 -8.83 -16.32
C THR A 373 -26.39 -8.64 -17.09
N PRO A 374 -26.80 -9.60 -17.95
CA PRO A 374 -28.00 -9.45 -18.79
C PRO A 374 -29.26 -9.22 -17.95
N THR A 375 -30.18 -8.40 -18.46
CA THR A 375 -31.53 -8.27 -17.89
C THR A 375 -32.38 -9.50 -18.19
N ASP A 376 -33.56 -9.61 -17.58
CA ASP A 376 -34.51 -10.71 -17.82
C ASP A 376 -34.87 -10.88 -19.31
N THR A 377 -34.82 -9.80 -20.08
CA THR A 377 -35.12 -9.73 -21.51
C THR A 377 -33.90 -9.95 -22.40
N MET A 378 -32.70 -10.13 -21.83
CA MET A 378 -31.45 -10.33 -22.56
C MET A 378 -30.91 -11.75 -22.34
N GLU A 379 -30.14 -12.23 -23.32
CA GLU A 379 -29.38 -13.47 -23.24
C GLU A 379 -27.92 -13.20 -23.61
N ILE A 380 -26.99 -13.83 -22.90
CA ILE A 380 -25.56 -13.73 -23.19
C ILE A 380 -25.29 -14.40 -24.52
N THR A 381 -24.49 -13.76 -25.37
CA THR A 381 -23.98 -14.32 -26.61
C THR A 381 -22.52 -14.74 -26.39
N PRO A 382 -22.24 -16.04 -26.11
CA PRO A 382 -20.89 -16.49 -25.80
C PRO A 382 -19.93 -16.23 -26.95
N SER A 383 -18.71 -15.85 -26.62
CA SER A 383 -17.64 -15.59 -27.58
C SER A 383 -16.28 -15.83 -26.92
N PRO A 384 -15.15 -15.78 -27.67
CA PRO A 384 -13.83 -15.82 -27.05
C PRO A 384 -13.56 -14.72 -26.03
N LEU A 385 -14.40 -13.66 -26.00
CA LEU A 385 -14.29 -12.52 -25.10
C LEU A 385 -15.25 -12.60 -23.93
N VAL A 386 -16.33 -13.37 -24.01
CA VAL A 386 -17.36 -13.47 -22.96
C VAL A 386 -17.82 -14.91 -22.86
N ASP A 387 -17.67 -15.53 -21.68
CA ASP A 387 -18.13 -16.90 -21.46
C ASP A 387 -19.64 -16.99 -21.21
N THR A 388 -20.16 -18.20 -20.99
CA THR A 388 -21.58 -18.45 -20.72
C THR A 388 -22.07 -17.86 -19.40
N ASN A 389 -21.15 -17.56 -18.48
CA ASN A 389 -21.45 -16.93 -17.18
C ASN A 389 -21.33 -15.40 -17.25
N GLY A 390 -20.97 -14.85 -18.41
CA GLY A 390 -20.79 -13.42 -18.62
C GLY A 390 -19.40 -12.90 -18.26
N ASN A 391 -18.46 -13.75 -17.83
CA ASN A 391 -17.10 -13.32 -17.53
C ASN A 391 -16.42 -12.83 -18.80
N VAL A 392 -15.82 -11.64 -18.71
CA VAL A 392 -15.15 -10.99 -19.83
C VAL A 392 -13.65 -11.28 -19.81
N TYR A 393 -13.11 -11.67 -20.95
CA TYR A 393 -11.70 -11.94 -21.18
C TYR A 393 -11.19 -11.02 -22.28
N HIS A 394 -10.10 -10.31 -22.00
CA HIS A 394 -9.44 -9.44 -22.98
C HIS A 394 -7.92 -9.40 -22.73
N PRO A 395 -7.08 -9.21 -23.77
CA PRO A 395 -5.63 -9.06 -23.58
C PRO A 395 -5.24 -7.97 -22.57
N CYS A 396 -5.96 -6.85 -22.55
CA CYS A 396 -5.67 -5.76 -21.60
C CYS A 396 -5.86 -6.15 -20.13
N LEU A 397 -6.71 -7.14 -19.82
CA LEU A 397 -6.87 -7.68 -18.47
C LEU A 397 -5.71 -8.63 -18.11
N HIS A 398 -5.12 -9.32 -19.09
CA HIS A 398 -3.98 -10.22 -18.88
C HIS A 398 -2.65 -9.47 -18.77
N THR A 399 -2.49 -8.39 -19.53
CA THR A 399 -1.30 -7.52 -19.50
C THR A 399 -1.50 -6.30 -18.61
N TRP A 400 -2.40 -6.39 -17.62
CA TRP A 400 -2.75 -5.28 -16.75
C TRP A 400 -1.60 -4.94 -15.82
N HIS A 401 -0.97 -3.79 -16.02
CA HIS A 401 0.08 -3.27 -15.15
C HIS A 401 -0.04 -1.74 -15.01
N LEU A 402 0.30 -1.22 -13.82
CA LEU A 402 0.25 0.22 -13.56
C LEU A 402 1.27 0.99 -14.43
N GLU A 403 2.46 0.41 -14.64
CA GLU A 403 3.51 0.98 -15.50
C GLU A 403 3.09 1.09 -16.98
N SER A 404 2.15 0.24 -17.43
CA SER A 404 1.54 0.35 -18.76
C SER A 404 0.36 1.32 -18.84
N LYS A 405 0.12 2.10 -17.78
CA LYS A 405 -0.99 3.07 -17.64
C LYS A 405 -2.39 2.45 -17.71
N SER A 406 -2.52 1.15 -17.44
CA SER A 406 -3.82 0.47 -17.42
C SER A 406 -4.71 1.05 -16.31
N ASN A 407 -5.95 1.41 -16.65
CA ASN A 407 -6.91 2.05 -15.75
C ASN A 407 -8.35 1.71 -16.17
N LEU A 408 -9.32 1.91 -15.28
CA LEU A 408 -10.73 1.56 -15.51
C LEU A 408 -11.34 2.32 -16.69
N LEU A 409 -10.97 3.60 -16.86
CA LEU A 409 -11.51 4.44 -17.94
C LEU A 409 -11.14 3.86 -19.31
N ASP A 410 -9.87 3.55 -19.53
CA ASP A 410 -9.37 2.98 -20.79
C ASP A 410 -9.93 1.57 -21.01
N LEU A 411 -10.04 0.75 -19.96
CA LEU A 411 -10.70 -0.55 -20.03
C LEU A 411 -12.14 -0.42 -20.53
N LEU A 412 -12.93 0.48 -19.95
CA LEU A 412 -14.33 0.67 -20.33
C LEU A 412 -14.46 1.16 -21.78
N GLN A 413 -13.54 2.02 -22.24
CA GLN A 413 -13.49 2.45 -23.65
C GLN A 413 -13.18 1.28 -24.59
N ILE A 414 -12.19 0.46 -24.26
CA ILE A 414 -11.85 -0.76 -25.01
C ILE A 414 -13.05 -1.71 -25.07
N LEU A 415 -13.76 -1.91 -23.95
CA LEU A 415 -14.96 -2.74 -23.92
C LEU A 415 -16.06 -2.20 -24.83
N CYS A 416 -16.27 -0.88 -24.88
CA CYS A 416 -17.21 -0.27 -25.81
C CYS A 416 -16.87 -0.56 -27.28
N GLU A 417 -15.59 -0.49 -27.66
CA GLU A 417 -15.15 -0.79 -29.03
C GLU A 417 -15.31 -2.27 -29.37
N VAL A 418 -14.88 -3.14 -28.46
CA VAL A 418 -14.94 -4.59 -28.63
C VAL A 418 -16.38 -5.08 -28.70
N PHE A 419 -17.26 -4.59 -27.85
CA PHE A 419 -18.68 -4.95 -27.86
C PHE A 419 -19.45 -4.35 -29.03
N ALA A 420 -18.99 -3.25 -29.62
CA ALA A 420 -19.57 -2.74 -30.87
C ALA A 420 -19.36 -3.72 -32.03
N MET A 421 -18.20 -4.40 -32.04
CA MET A 421 -17.85 -5.39 -33.05
C MET A 421 -18.47 -6.77 -32.78
N ARG A 422 -18.52 -7.18 -31.50
CA ARG A 422 -19.14 -8.44 -31.06
C ARG A 422 -20.03 -8.18 -29.84
N PRO A 423 -21.32 -7.93 -30.05
CA PRO A 423 -22.25 -7.69 -28.96
C PRO A 423 -22.29 -8.87 -27.98
N PRO A 424 -22.09 -8.64 -26.68
CA PRO A 424 -22.05 -9.70 -25.66
C PRO A 424 -23.45 -10.18 -25.24
N VAL A 425 -24.50 -9.44 -25.61
CA VAL A 425 -25.90 -9.76 -25.29
C VAL A 425 -26.80 -9.57 -26.50
N CYS A 426 -27.86 -10.35 -26.57
CA CYS A 426 -28.95 -10.19 -27.53
C CYS A 426 -30.30 -10.18 -26.82
N THR A 427 -31.34 -9.67 -27.47
CA THR A 427 -32.70 -9.66 -26.91
C THR A 427 -33.32 -11.05 -27.05
N LYS A 428 -33.91 -11.57 -25.97
CA LYS A 428 -34.72 -12.80 -26.03
C LYS A 428 -35.94 -12.55 -26.91
N ILE A 429 -36.07 -13.32 -27.99
CA ILE A 429 -37.29 -13.34 -28.80
C ILE A 429 -38.37 -14.03 -27.96
N THR A 430 -39.33 -13.26 -27.46
CA THR A 430 -40.49 -13.81 -26.74
C THR A 430 -41.45 -14.45 -27.73
N GLU A 431 -42.12 -15.56 -27.38
CA GLU A 431 -43.08 -16.27 -28.23
C GLU A 431 -44.16 -15.36 -28.86
N LEU A 432 -44.46 -14.21 -28.25
CA LEU A 432 -45.37 -13.20 -28.78
C LEU A 432 -44.85 -12.51 -30.06
N GLN A 433 -43.54 -12.45 -30.30
CA GLN A 433 -42.95 -11.87 -31.51
C GLN A 433 -42.88 -12.87 -32.68
N LEU A 434 -42.87 -14.18 -32.42
CA LEU A 434 -42.92 -15.22 -33.45
C LEU A 434 -44.29 -15.32 -34.14
N GLN A 435 -45.36 -14.81 -33.51
CA GLN A 435 -46.71 -14.79 -34.10
C GLN A 435 -46.97 -13.60 -35.04
N GLN A 436 -46.10 -12.58 -35.09
CA GLN A 436 -46.30 -11.40 -35.94
C GLN A 436 -45.43 -11.36 -37.21
N THR A 437 -44.44 -12.26 -37.36
CA THR A 437 -43.55 -12.31 -38.54
C THR A 437 -43.56 -13.64 -39.30
N GLY A 438 -44.44 -14.59 -38.93
CA GLY A 438 -44.56 -15.90 -39.58
C GLY A 438 -45.46 -15.93 -40.82
N ASN A 439 -45.18 -15.11 -41.84
CA ASN A 439 -45.75 -15.33 -43.17
C ASN A 439 -44.72 -15.05 -44.26
N SER A 440 -43.72 -15.93 -44.38
CA SER A 440 -43.02 -16.27 -45.63
C SER A 440 -41.99 -17.40 -45.41
N GLN A 441 -42.35 -18.59 -45.91
CA GLN A 441 -41.52 -19.65 -46.49
C GLN A 441 -40.28 -20.22 -45.76
N SER A 442 -40.53 -21.40 -45.16
CA SER A 442 -39.83 -22.69 -45.33
C SER A 442 -38.65 -22.80 -46.31
N TYR A 443 -37.53 -23.37 -45.84
CA TYR A 443 -36.56 -24.32 -46.45
C TYR A 443 -35.37 -24.34 -45.45
N LEU A 444 -34.93 -25.38 -44.74
CA LEU A 444 -34.79 -26.82 -44.97
C LEU A 444 -34.73 -27.54 -43.60
N LEU A 445 -35.40 -28.68 -43.48
CA LEU A 445 -35.10 -29.73 -42.50
C LEU A 445 -34.46 -30.90 -43.25
N GLN A 446 -33.36 -31.42 -42.71
CA GLN A 446 -32.92 -32.82 -42.84
C GLN A 446 -31.94 -33.07 -41.68
N GLU A 447 -32.42 -33.67 -40.60
CA GLU A 447 -32.29 -35.11 -40.29
C GLU A 447 -30.84 -35.60 -40.14
N ASN A 448 -30.46 -35.93 -38.90
CA ASN A 448 -29.98 -37.29 -38.64
C ASN A 448 -30.15 -37.68 -37.16
N SER A 449 -30.92 -38.74 -36.98
CA SER A 449 -31.18 -39.49 -35.76
C SER A 449 -30.00 -40.38 -35.37
N SER A 450 -29.73 -40.54 -34.06
CA SER A 450 -29.58 -41.86 -33.43
C SER A 450 -29.34 -41.75 -31.92
N LEU A 451 -30.28 -42.31 -31.15
CA LEU A 451 -30.09 -42.78 -29.78
C LEU A 451 -29.53 -44.21 -29.82
N PRO A 452 -28.92 -44.70 -28.72
CA PRO A 452 -29.62 -45.76 -27.98
C PRO A 452 -29.51 -45.72 -26.43
N ARG A 453 -30.66 -45.98 -25.80
CA ARG A 453 -31.02 -46.74 -24.57
C ARG A 453 -30.00 -47.15 -23.47
N ARG A 454 -30.45 -46.83 -22.23
CA ARG A 454 -30.59 -47.59 -20.95
C ARG A 454 -29.38 -47.90 -20.02
N ALA A 455 -29.63 -47.60 -18.74
CA ALA A 455 -28.81 -47.77 -17.50
C ALA A 455 -28.75 -49.23 -16.97
N PRO A 456 -27.93 -49.53 -15.92
CA PRO A 456 -28.45 -49.47 -14.54
C PRO A 456 -27.47 -49.06 -13.41
N THR A 457 -28.09 -48.45 -12.39
CA THR A 457 -27.83 -48.35 -10.92
C THR A 457 -26.61 -49.03 -10.26
N THR A 458 -25.97 -48.30 -9.33
CA THR A 458 -25.74 -48.72 -7.93
C THR A 458 -25.73 -47.49 -7.01
N GLU A 459 -26.43 -47.63 -5.89
CA GLU A 459 -26.54 -46.71 -4.76
C GLU A 459 -25.22 -46.59 -4.00
N ASP A 460 -24.88 -45.40 -3.52
CA ASP A 460 -24.30 -45.21 -2.19
C ASP A 460 -24.70 -43.83 -1.65
N ASN A 461 -25.35 -43.85 -0.49
CA ASN A 461 -25.87 -42.70 0.22
C ASN A 461 -24.74 -41.83 0.80
N ILE A 462 -24.72 -40.54 0.46
CA ILE A 462 -24.08 -39.51 1.28
C ILE A 462 -25.17 -38.57 1.80
N VAL A 463 -25.46 -38.68 3.10
CA VAL A 463 -26.34 -37.76 3.82
C VAL A 463 -25.57 -36.46 4.08
N LEU A 464 -25.96 -35.36 3.43
CA LEU A 464 -25.53 -34.01 3.78
C LEU A 464 -26.37 -33.47 4.96
N PRO A 465 -25.81 -32.68 5.89
CA PRO A 465 -26.55 -32.12 7.01
C PRO A 465 -27.59 -31.10 6.51
N ARG A 466 -28.84 -31.25 6.94
CA ARG A 466 -29.88 -30.22 6.76
C ARG A 466 -29.45 -28.93 7.49
N ARG A 467 -29.09 -27.88 6.73
CA ARG A 467 -29.09 -26.50 7.24
C ARG A 467 -30.52 -26.14 7.67
N LEU A 468 -30.66 -25.58 8.86
CA LEU A 468 -31.90 -24.99 9.33
C LEU A 468 -32.23 -23.78 8.43
N ILE A 469 -33.33 -23.85 7.70
CA ILE A 469 -33.87 -22.73 6.92
C ILE A 469 -34.53 -21.77 7.92
N PRO A 470 -34.11 -20.49 8.00
CA PRO A 470 -34.79 -19.49 8.82
C PRO A 470 -36.27 -19.40 8.42
N THR A 471 -37.17 -19.32 9.39
CA THR A 471 -38.62 -19.24 9.10
C THR A 471 -38.94 -17.94 8.35
N GLU A 472 -39.98 -17.94 7.50
CA GLU A 472 -40.41 -16.74 6.74
C GLU A 472 -40.62 -15.51 7.63
N GLN A 473 -40.98 -15.71 8.90
CA GLN A 473 -41.11 -14.64 9.89
C GLN A 473 -39.77 -13.98 10.22
N GLN A 474 -38.69 -14.77 10.40
CA GLN A 474 -37.35 -14.23 10.69
C GLN A 474 -36.78 -13.44 9.51
N LEU A 475 -37.11 -13.84 8.27
CA LEU A 475 -36.73 -13.09 7.06
C LEU A 475 -37.49 -11.77 6.94
N ARG A 476 -38.78 -11.74 7.32
CA ARG A 476 -39.58 -10.51 7.35
C ARG A 476 -39.07 -9.53 8.39
N ASP A 477 -38.82 -9.99 9.61
CA ASP A 477 -38.32 -9.15 10.70
C ASP A 477 -36.94 -8.56 10.35
N LYS A 478 -36.06 -9.35 9.74
CA LYS A 478 -34.74 -8.90 9.28
C LYS A 478 -34.81 -7.90 8.11
N ASN A 479 -35.77 -8.08 7.19
CA ASN A 479 -36.01 -7.12 6.11
C ASN A 479 -36.58 -5.79 6.62
N GLU A 480 -37.43 -5.81 7.66
CA GLU A 480 -37.91 -4.58 8.30
C GLU A 480 -36.77 -3.84 9.01
N GLU A 481 -35.89 -4.56 9.72
CA GLU A 481 -34.71 -3.99 10.38
C GLU A 481 -33.74 -3.33 9.37
N LEU A 482 -33.46 -4.01 8.26
CA LEU A 482 -32.64 -3.48 7.16
C LEU A 482 -33.29 -2.26 6.49
N SER A 483 -34.61 -2.25 6.34
CA SER A 483 -35.34 -1.11 5.79
C SER A 483 -35.23 0.13 6.71
N GLN A 484 -35.31 -0.07 8.03
CA GLN A 484 -35.11 0.99 9.01
C GLN A 484 -33.66 1.52 9.01
N GLN A 485 -32.67 0.63 8.91
CA GLN A 485 -31.25 1.02 8.78
C GLN A 485 -30.99 1.83 7.51
N ARG A 486 -31.53 1.41 6.36
CA ARG A 486 -31.40 2.14 5.09
C ARG A 486 -31.99 3.55 5.17
N THR A 487 -33.13 3.68 5.85
CA THR A 487 -33.81 4.97 6.03
C THR A 487 -32.98 5.92 6.92
N ARG A 488 -32.38 5.41 8.00
CA ARG A 488 -31.48 6.18 8.87
C ARG A 488 -30.23 6.64 8.12
N PHE A 489 -29.63 5.76 7.32
CA PHE A 489 -28.44 6.09 6.56
C PHE A 489 -28.72 7.15 5.48
N GLN A 490 -29.85 7.07 4.78
CA GLN A 490 -30.27 8.10 3.83
C GLN A 490 -30.51 9.47 4.49
N ALA A 491 -31.10 9.49 5.69
CA ALA A 491 -31.28 10.74 6.43
C ALA A 491 -29.93 11.36 6.84
N GLN A 492 -28.96 10.55 7.28
CA GLN A 492 -27.61 11.00 7.59
C GLN A 492 -26.85 11.53 6.36
N LEU A 493 -27.06 10.90 5.19
CA LEU A 493 -26.49 11.38 3.94
C LEU A 493 -27.06 12.74 3.53
N GLN A 494 -28.38 12.93 3.62
CA GLN A 494 -29.00 14.23 3.34
C GLN A 494 -28.51 15.32 4.29
N GLU A 495 -28.39 15.03 5.59
CA GLU A 495 -27.85 15.98 6.57
C GLU A 495 -26.40 16.38 6.23
N LYS A 496 -25.58 15.42 5.80
CA LYS A 496 -24.19 15.68 5.36
C LYS A 496 -24.11 16.46 4.05
N GLU A 497 -25.04 16.25 3.12
CA GLU A 497 -25.12 17.02 1.88
C GLU A 497 -25.54 18.47 2.13
N GLU A 498 -26.49 18.71 3.04
CA GLU A 498 -26.86 20.06 3.48
C GLU A 498 -25.71 20.76 4.22
N GLU A 499 -24.99 20.06 5.11
CA GLU A 499 -23.81 20.59 5.80
C GLU A 499 -22.70 20.99 4.81
N LYS A 500 -22.46 20.16 3.80
CA LYS A 500 -21.51 20.44 2.71
C LYS A 500 -21.93 21.63 1.85
N ALA A 501 -23.23 21.76 1.53
CA ALA A 501 -23.75 22.88 0.76
C ALA A 501 -23.60 24.21 1.53
N ASN A 502 -23.84 24.20 2.84
CA ASN A 502 -23.65 25.36 3.71
C ASN A 502 -22.17 25.80 3.77
N LEU A 503 -21.25 24.85 3.97
CA LEU A 503 -19.80 25.12 3.97
C LEU A 503 -19.30 25.68 2.63
N LEU A 504 -19.84 25.21 1.51
CA LEU A 504 -19.51 25.73 0.18
C LEU A 504 -20.00 27.18 0.02
N GLY A 505 -21.21 27.48 0.50
CA GLY A 505 -21.77 28.83 0.51
C GLY A 505 -20.95 29.80 1.36
N GLU A 506 -20.48 29.37 2.54
CA GLU A 506 -19.60 30.18 3.41
C GLU A 506 -18.25 30.46 2.74
N LYS A 507 -17.67 29.46 2.07
CA LYS A 507 -16.40 29.60 1.34
C LYS A 507 -16.54 30.59 0.18
N GLU A 508 -17.61 30.52 -0.59
CA GLU A 508 -17.88 31.49 -1.67
C GLU A 508 -18.09 32.92 -1.13
N GLN A 509 -18.71 33.08 0.04
CA GLN A 509 -18.85 34.40 0.66
C GLN A 509 -17.51 34.95 1.15
N GLN A 510 -16.65 34.11 1.75
CA GLN A 510 -15.30 34.51 2.15
C GLN A 510 -14.42 34.90 0.96
N GLU A 511 -14.52 34.17 -0.16
CA GLU A 511 -13.77 34.47 -1.37
C GLU A 511 -14.21 35.80 -2.00
N ARG A 512 -15.53 36.05 -2.10
CA ARG A 512 -16.06 37.35 -2.55
C ARG A 512 -15.68 38.50 -1.63
N TYR A 513 -15.59 38.27 -0.32
CA TYR A 513 -15.13 39.27 0.65
C TYR A 513 -13.63 39.57 0.46
N ALA A 514 -12.79 38.55 0.30
CA ALA A 514 -11.36 38.70 0.05
C ALA A 514 -11.09 39.44 -1.26
N GLU A 515 -11.82 39.14 -2.34
CA GLU A 515 -11.72 39.86 -3.61
C GLU A 515 -12.09 41.34 -3.47
N ARG A 516 -13.12 41.66 -2.67
CA ARG A 516 -13.51 43.05 -2.41
C ARG A 516 -12.43 43.81 -1.64
N GLN A 517 -11.85 43.19 -0.61
CA GLN A 517 -10.73 43.75 0.15
C GLN A 517 -9.50 44.00 -0.74
N LEU A 518 -9.18 43.07 -1.64
CA LEU A 518 -8.08 43.22 -2.60
C LEU A 518 -8.28 44.39 -3.57
N ARG A 519 -9.52 44.59 -4.04
CA ARG A 519 -9.88 45.73 -4.91
C ARG A 519 -9.80 47.06 -4.16
N GLU A 520 -10.30 47.12 -2.92
CA GLU A 520 -10.20 48.32 -2.07
C GLU A 520 -8.73 48.67 -1.78
N MET A 521 -7.90 47.67 -1.47
CA MET A 521 -6.47 47.86 -1.19
C MET A 521 -5.71 48.33 -2.44
N SER A 522 -6.05 47.80 -3.62
CA SER A 522 -5.50 48.26 -4.90
C SER A 522 -5.90 49.70 -5.25
N GLN A 523 -7.14 50.11 -4.93
CA GLN A 523 -7.59 51.49 -5.11
C GLN A 523 -6.90 52.47 -4.14
N GLN A 524 -6.66 52.05 -2.89
CA GLN A 524 -5.91 52.85 -1.92
C GLN A 524 -4.44 53.01 -2.32
N LEU A 525 -3.80 51.95 -2.81
CA LEU A 525 -2.41 52.01 -3.30
C LEU A 525 -2.27 52.92 -4.53
N ALA A 526 -3.28 52.97 -5.41
CA ALA A 526 -3.30 53.88 -6.56
C ALA A 526 -3.42 55.36 -6.17
N HIS A 527 -3.94 55.69 -4.97
CA HIS A 527 -3.97 57.05 -4.42
C HIS A 527 -2.68 57.47 -3.70
N VAL A 528 -1.76 56.53 -3.41
CA VAL A 528 -0.47 56.81 -2.73
C VAL A 528 0.66 57.00 -3.76
N GLN A 529 0.44 56.63 -5.02
CA GLN A 529 1.41 56.73 -6.12
C GLN A 529 1.12 57.85 -7.14
N GLY A 530 0.10 58.67 -6.91
CA GLY A 530 -0.16 59.93 -7.63
C GLY A 530 -0.14 61.10 -6.67
#